data_AF-W6W326-F1
#
_entry.id   AF-W6W326-F1
#
_cell.length_a   1.000
_cell.length_b   1.000
_cell.length_c   1.000
_cell.angle_alpha   90.00
_cell.angle_beta   90.00
_cell.angle_gamma   90.00
#
_symmetry.space_group_name_H-M   'P 1'
#
loop_
_entity.id
_entity.type
_entity.pdbx_description
1 polymer ?
#
loop_
_entity_poly.entity_id
_entity_poly.type
_entity_poly.pdbx_seq_one_letter_code
_entity_poly.pdbx_strand_id
1 'polypeptide(L)'
;MEAGSSTASIFTIDASGNHRYVTTPNIADAFAAFVQSEHRFNNIRPARGMERFPFSFAREVDIMSGEEFEEDLIRRNFLLPYGMEWEAGWAFQEPTGHVVVISMMRAKGLTHFSDEQLARLNLLKPDIARAAYMSSRLAFSEARSMTETLSLLGLPAAVIGDGGQAVAMNPEMEGLSPRIRTGAGDRLVLEGAGANALLDEAIEHYKAQASPTVQSLPMAGRDGAPPLILHLLPVRRAARDIFSRSMAVLAVTQVGLVGPPDMRVLCGLFDLTPAEARVARGIAMAQTPEMIAAALGVSLETVRSHLKKIMLKTGTTRQAELVLLLSGLNAPSFGVGGDVS
;
A
#
# COMPACT_ATOMS: atom_id res chain seq x y z
N MET A 1 -25.80 8.23 -17.28
CA MET A 1 -25.94 7.42 -16.05
C MET A 1 -27.42 7.22 -15.76
N GLU A 2 -27.86 5.97 -15.55
CA GLU A 2 -29.27 5.53 -15.52
C GLU A 2 -30.17 6.21 -14.47
N ALA A 3 -29.61 6.91 -13.47
CA ALA A 3 -30.36 7.62 -12.42
C ALA A 3 -30.36 9.16 -12.56
N GLY A 4 -29.89 9.70 -13.70
CA GLY A 4 -29.82 11.15 -13.92
C GLY A 4 -28.80 11.85 -13.00
N SER A 5 -27.74 11.15 -12.60
CA SER A 5 -26.59 11.73 -11.91
C SER A 5 -25.67 12.45 -12.90
N SER A 6 -25.08 13.55 -12.45
CA SER A 6 -24.05 14.29 -13.19
C SER A 6 -22.65 13.72 -12.96
N THR A 7 -22.47 13.00 -11.85
CA THR A 7 -21.17 12.59 -11.30
C THR A 7 -21.33 11.28 -10.53
N ALA A 8 -20.29 10.47 -10.50
CA ALA A 8 -20.19 9.31 -9.61
C ALA A 8 -18.79 9.19 -9.03
N SER A 9 -18.71 8.82 -7.75
CA SER A 9 -17.47 8.62 -7.01
C SER A 9 -17.56 7.33 -6.21
N ILE A 10 -16.47 6.58 -6.14
CA ILE A 10 -16.28 5.49 -5.19
C ILE A 10 -15.03 5.80 -4.39
N PHE A 11 -15.13 5.74 -3.07
CA PHE A 11 -13.98 5.98 -2.20
C PHE A 11 -14.02 5.12 -0.96
N THR A 12 -12.85 4.87 -0.39
CA THR A 12 -12.68 4.11 0.85
C THR A 12 -12.04 4.98 1.91
N ILE A 13 -12.45 4.81 3.17
CA ILE A 13 -11.93 5.53 4.34
C ILE A 13 -11.30 4.52 5.30
N ASP A 14 -10.00 4.68 5.56
CA ASP A 14 -9.28 3.86 6.55
C ASP A 14 -9.56 4.31 8.00
N ALA A 15 -9.05 3.56 8.98
CA ALA A 15 -9.23 3.87 10.40
C ALA A 15 -8.58 5.20 10.83
N SER A 16 -7.65 5.73 10.04
CA SER A 16 -6.98 7.00 10.24
C SER A 16 -7.65 8.15 9.48
N GLY A 17 -8.75 7.90 8.76
CA GLY A 17 -9.48 8.89 7.96
C GLY A 17 -8.88 9.18 6.57
N ASN A 18 -7.91 8.40 6.11
CA ASN A 18 -7.34 8.58 4.77
C ASN A 18 -8.29 8.03 3.70
N HIS A 19 -8.36 8.74 2.59
CA HIS A 19 -9.24 8.40 1.48
C HIS A 19 -8.45 7.83 0.29
N ARG A 20 -8.96 6.75 -0.31
CA ARG A 20 -8.60 6.32 -1.68
C ARG A 20 -9.85 6.44 -2.53
N TYR A 21 -9.75 6.97 -3.74
CA TYR A 21 -10.93 7.29 -4.52
C TYR A 21 -10.73 7.11 -6.02
N VAL A 22 -11.84 6.84 -6.70
CA VAL A 22 -12.02 6.96 -8.15
C VAL A 22 -13.29 7.78 -8.37
N THR A 23 -13.21 8.78 -9.23
CA THR A 23 -14.34 9.67 -9.49
C THR A 23 -14.39 10.09 -10.95
N THR A 24 -15.56 10.55 -11.41
CA THR A 24 -15.71 11.10 -12.75
C THR A 24 -14.88 12.39 -12.90
N PRO A 25 -14.31 12.66 -14.10
CA PRO A 25 -13.35 13.77 -14.27
C PRO A 25 -13.87 15.15 -13.88
N ASN A 26 -15.18 15.38 -13.98
CA ASN A 26 -15.83 16.65 -13.70
C ASN A 26 -15.85 17.06 -12.22
N ILE A 27 -15.53 16.15 -11.30
CA ILE A 27 -15.45 16.45 -9.85
C ILE A 27 -14.06 16.11 -9.26
N ALA A 28 -13.11 15.70 -10.11
CA ALA A 28 -11.81 15.21 -9.67
C ALA A 28 -11.04 16.24 -8.81
N ASP A 29 -11.05 17.50 -9.24
CA ASP A 29 -10.39 18.60 -8.51
C ASP A 29 -11.06 18.88 -7.16
N ALA A 30 -12.38 18.83 -7.12
CA ALA A 30 -13.15 19.03 -5.90
C ALA A 30 -12.87 17.93 -4.87
N PHE A 31 -12.85 16.68 -5.33
CA PHE A 31 -12.58 15.53 -4.48
C PHE A 31 -11.13 15.53 -4.00
N ALA A 32 -10.17 15.90 -4.85
CA ALA A 32 -8.77 16.08 -4.46
C ALA A 32 -8.60 17.16 -3.38
N ALA A 33 -9.25 18.31 -3.55
CA ALA A 33 -9.24 19.39 -2.56
C ALA A 33 -9.88 18.94 -1.23
N PHE A 34 -11.01 18.22 -1.29
CA PHE A 34 -11.68 17.68 -0.10
C PHE A 34 -10.78 16.71 0.68
N VAL A 35 -10.16 15.74 -0.01
CA VAL A 35 -9.27 14.73 0.59
C VAL A 35 -8.00 15.34 1.19
N GLN A 36 -7.54 16.49 0.70
CA GLN A 36 -6.41 17.22 1.30
C GLN A 36 -6.82 18.13 2.47
N SER A 37 -8.13 18.36 2.67
CA SER A 37 -8.64 19.26 3.70
C SER A 37 -8.99 18.54 5.00
N GLU A 38 -8.92 19.24 6.13
CA GLU A 38 -9.34 18.73 7.45
C GLU A 38 -10.84 18.37 7.51
N HIS A 39 -11.66 18.87 6.58
CA HIS A 39 -13.08 18.56 6.52
C HIS A 39 -13.36 17.07 6.31
N ARG A 40 -12.40 16.30 5.74
CA ARG A 40 -12.52 14.85 5.56
C ARG A 40 -12.72 14.09 6.86
N PHE A 41 -12.14 14.56 7.96
CA PHE A 41 -12.25 13.93 9.28
C PHE A 41 -13.59 14.18 9.96
N ASN A 42 -14.26 15.28 9.58
CA ASN A 42 -15.53 15.70 10.16
C ASN A 42 -16.73 15.41 9.23
N ASN A 43 -16.54 14.58 8.20
CA ASN A 43 -17.62 14.22 7.29
C ASN A 43 -18.60 13.26 7.97
N ILE A 44 -19.75 13.78 8.38
CA ILE A 44 -20.80 13.01 9.05
C ILE A 44 -21.56 12.04 8.13
N ARG A 45 -21.48 12.24 6.79
CA ARG A 45 -22.33 11.53 5.82
C ARG A 45 -22.17 10.01 5.89
N PRO A 46 -20.95 9.42 5.86
CA PRO A 46 -20.81 7.97 5.83
C PRO A 46 -21.30 7.31 7.12
N ALA A 47 -20.96 7.89 8.28
CA ALA A 47 -21.35 7.36 9.58
C ALA A 47 -22.88 7.39 9.76
N ARG A 48 -23.52 8.54 9.50
CA ARG A 48 -24.98 8.66 9.60
C ARG A 48 -25.72 7.84 8.55
N GLY A 49 -25.17 7.71 7.35
CA GLY A 49 -25.73 6.85 6.30
C GLY A 49 -25.77 5.39 6.75
N MET A 50 -24.69 4.88 7.33
CA MET A 50 -24.65 3.51 7.86
C MET A 50 -25.58 3.30 9.06
N GLU A 51 -25.70 4.30 9.94
CA GLU A 51 -26.54 4.23 11.14
C GLU A 51 -28.04 4.30 10.80
N ARG A 52 -28.44 5.28 9.99
CA ARG A 52 -29.86 5.60 9.72
C ARG A 52 -30.43 4.83 8.53
N PHE A 53 -29.60 4.53 7.55
CA PHE A 53 -29.99 3.84 6.31
C PHE A 53 -29.07 2.64 6.02
N PRO A 54 -28.96 1.69 6.97
CA PRO A 54 -28.10 0.53 6.80
C PRO A 54 -28.49 -0.21 5.51
N PHE A 55 -27.48 -0.54 4.71
CA PHE A 55 -27.64 -1.24 3.43
C PHE A 55 -28.52 -0.50 2.40
N SER A 56 -28.62 0.83 2.43
CA SER A 56 -29.35 1.61 1.43
C SER A 56 -28.62 2.88 1.00
N PHE A 57 -28.87 3.30 -0.24
CA PHE A 57 -28.62 4.68 -0.62
C PHE A 57 -29.54 5.62 0.18
N ALA A 58 -28.98 6.75 0.58
CA ALA A 58 -29.69 7.84 1.24
C ALA A 58 -29.23 9.19 0.65
N ARG A 59 -30.10 10.19 0.71
CA ARG A 59 -29.75 11.57 0.35
C ARG A 59 -29.20 12.28 1.58
N GLU A 60 -28.43 13.33 1.34
CA GLU A 60 -27.92 14.20 2.41
C GLU A 60 -29.07 14.78 3.25
N VAL A 61 -30.16 15.17 2.59
CA VAL A 61 -31.37 15.69 3.21
C VAL A 61 -32.14 14.66 4.04
N ASP A 62 -31.88 13.36 3.86
CA ASP A 62 -32.47 12.30 4.69
C ASP A 62 -31.65 12.07 5.98
N ILE A 63 -30.36 12.42 5.96
CA ILE A 63 -29.42 12.16 7.07
C ILE A 63 -29.03 13.40 7.87
N MET A 64 -29.42 14.60 7.39
CA MET A 64 -29.18 15.90 8.04
C MET A 64 -30.50 16.62 8.29
N SER A 65 -30.56 17.44 9.33
CA SER A 65 -31.62 18.45 9.47
C SER A 65 -31.47 19.53 8.39
N GLY A 66 -32.53 20.33 8.16
CA GLY A 66 -32.44 21.45 7.22
C GLY A 66 -31.38 22.48 7.60
N GLU A 67 -31.22 22.76 8.90
CA GLU A 67 -30.18 23.65 9.42
C GLU A 67 -28.77 23.08 9.18
N GLU A 68 -28.56 21.79 9.52
CA GLU A 68 -27.29 21.11 9.28
C GLU A 68 -26.93 21.09 7.78
N PHE A 69 -27.92 20.89 6.91
CA PHE A 69 -27.72 20.88 5.46
C PHE A 69 -27.32 22.25 4.88
N GLU A 70 -27.87 23.34 5.42
CA GLU A 70 -27.51 24.69 4.98
C GLU A 70 -26.15 25.14 5.53
N GLU A 71 -25.77 24.69 6.73
CA GLU A 71 -24.49 25.01 7.35
C GLU A 71 -23.33 24.09 6.91
N ASP A 72 -23.63 22.99 6.21
CA ASP A 72 -22.64 21.98 5.86
C ASP A 72 -21.47 22.57 5.03
N LEU A 73 -20.29 22.54 5.65
CA LEU A 73 -19.06 23.08 5.07
C LEU A 73 -18.58 22.27 3.87
N ILE A 74 -18.88 20.97 3.82
CA ILE A 74 -18.48 20.12 2.70
C ILE A 74 -19.22 20.56 1.43
N ARG A 75 -20.53 20.76 1.53
CA ARG A 75 -21.38 21.29 0.47
C ARG A 75 -20.92 22.66 0.03
N ARG A 76 -20.71 23.59 0.97
CA ARG A 76 -20.32 24.98 0.67
C ARG A 76 -18.93 25.11 0.03
N ASN A 77 -17.96 24.31 0.48
CA ASN A 77 -16.56 24.49 0.07
C ASN A 77 -16.13 23.55 -1.07
N PHE A 78 -16.78 22.39 -1.23
CA PHE A 78 -16.32 21.36 -2.18
C PHE A 78 -17.39 20.91 -3.18
N LEU A 79 -18.69 21.09 -2.91
CA LEU A 79 -19.73 20.70 -3.87
C LEU A 79 -20.20 21.89 -4.72
N LEU A 80 -20.70 22.94 -4.07
CA LEU A 80 -21.28 24.11 -4.74
C LEU A 80 -20.30 24.86 -5.66
N PRO A 81 -19.02 25.10 -5.27
CA PRO A 81 -18.07 25.80 -6.14
C PRO A 81 -17.75 25.03 -7.43
N TYR A 82 -17.95 23.71 -7.41
CA TYR A 82 -17.74 22.81 -8.54
C TYR A 82 -19.05 22.46 -9.27
N GLY A 83 -20.12 23.21 -8.99
CA GLY A 83 -21.39 23.12 -9.70
C GLY A 83 -22.26 21.93 -9.30
N MET A 84 -21.97 21.25 -8.18
CA MET A 84 -22.79 20.17 -7.63
C MET A 84 -23.61 20.67 -6.44
N GLU A 85 -24.81 20.13 -6.25
CA GLU A 85 -25.74 20.58 -5.20
C GLU A 85 -26.37 19.45 -4.40
N TRP A 86 -26.67 18.31 -5.04
CA TRP A 86 -27.33 17.19 -4.38
C TRP A 86 -26.47 15.95 -4.42
N GLU A 87 -26.35 15.27 -3.29
CA GLU A 87 -25.70 13.96 -3.21
C GLU A 87 -26.69 12.88 -2.76
N ALA A 88 -26.53 11.68 -3.32
CA ALA A 88 -27.05 10.45 -2.76
C ALA A 88 -25.89 9.45 -2.65
N GLY A 89 -25.76 8.83 -1.50
CA GLY A 89 -24.64 7.94 -1.22
C GLY A 89 -25.07 6.68 -0.49
N TRP A 90 -24.28 5.64 -0.66
CA TRP A 90 -24.36 4.42 0.12
C TRP A 90 -22.99 4.13 0.73
N ALA A 91 -22.96 4.02 2.05
CA ALA A 91 -21.77 3.65 2.81
C ALA A 91 -21.98 2.27 3.43
N PHE A 92 -20.93 1.44 3.41
CA PHE A 92 -20.92 0.15 4.11
C PHE A 92 -19.50 -0.17 4.57
N GLN A 93 -19.40 -0.90 5.68
CA GLN A 93 -18.12 -1.41 6.16
C GLN A 93 -17.80 -2.73 5.48
N GLU A 94 -16.60 -2.84 4.91
CA GLU A 94 -16.11 -4.13 4.40
C GLU A 94 -15.41 -4.94 5.51
N PRO A 95 -15.21 -6.27 5.37
CA PRO A 95 -14.76 -7.14 6.47
C PRO A 95 -13.44 -6.74 7.15
N THR A 96 -12.63 -5.95 6.47
CA THR A 96 -11.33 -5.46 6.89
C THR A 96 -11.40 -4.10 7.60
N GLY A 97 -12.61 -3.66 7.95
CA GLY A 97 -12.88 -2.51 8.82
C GLY A 97 -12.97 -1.15 8.13
N HIS A 98 -12.62 -1.00 6.85
CA HIS A 98 -12.78 0.29 6.17
C HIS A 98 -14.21 0.51 5.73
N VAL A 99 -14.54 1.79 5.60
CA VAL A 99 -15.82 2.23 5.06
C VAL A 99 -15.65 2.45 3.56
N VAL A 100 -16.44 1.73 2.77
CA VAL A 100 -16.59 1.98 1.34
C VAL A 100 -17.79 2.88 1.14
N VAL A 101 -17.63 3.93 0.34
CA VAL A 101 -18.68 4.88 0.01
C VAL A 101 -18.82 4.97 -1.50
N ILE A 102 -20.05 4.81 -1.96
CA ILE A 102 -20.45 5.06 -3.35
C ILE A 102 -21.33 6.29 -3.32
N SER A 103 -20.91 7.33 -4.02
CA SER A 103 -21.57 8.63 -4.05
C SER A 103 -21.98 8.97 -5.48
N MET A 104 -23.19 9.52 -5.63
CA MET A 104 -23.69 10.09 -6.86
C MET A 104 -24.12 11.52 -6.60
N MET A 105 -23.69 12.44 -7.46
CA MET A 105 -24.03 13.85 -7.32
C MET A 105 -24.83 14.36 -8.50
N ARG A 106 -25.61 15.42 -8.25
CA ARG A 106 -26.31 16.20 -9.28
C ARG A 106 -25.85 17.64 -9.28
N ALA A 107 -25.81 18.19 -10.48
CA ALA A 107 -25.50 19.58 -10.71
C ALA A 107 -26.53 20.53 -10.09
N LYS A 108 -26.07 21.74 -9.80
CA LYS A 108 -26.89 22.85 -9.31
C LYS A 108 -28.05 23.15 -10.26
N GLY A 109 -29.22 23.46 -9.70
CA GLY A 109 -30.43 23.80 -10.46
C GLY A 109 -31.24 22.58 -10.94
N LEU A 110 -30.79 21.37 -10.63
CA LEU A 110 -31.61 20.16 -10.71
C LEU A 110 -32.35 19.93 -9.38
N THR A 111 -33.32 19.02 -9.38
CA THR A 111 -33.93 18.53 -8.14
C THR A 111 -33.10 17.39 -7.52
N HIS A 112 -33.20 17.23 -6.20
CA HIS A 112 -32.60 16.09 -5.52
C HIS A 112 -33.16 14.75 -6.03
N PHE A 113 -32.50 13.65 -5.67
CA PHE A 113 -32.91 12.31 -6.10
C PHE A 113 -34.30 11.95 -5.56
N SER A 114 -35.18 11.41 -6.41
CA SER A 114 -36.50 10.92 -5.99
C SER A 114 -36.39 9.54 -5.33
N ASP A 115 -37.42 9.15 -4.60
CA ASP A 115 -37.47 7.82 -3.95
C ASP A 115 -37.43 6.69 -4.99
N GLU A 116 -38.05 6.87 -6.16
CA GLU A 116 -37.97 5.92 -7.27
C GLU A 116 -36.53 5.77 -7.80
N GLN A 117 -35.78 6.87 -7.86
CA GLN A 117 -34.38 6.83 -8.29
C GLN A 117 -33.50 6.14 -7.25
N LEU A 118 -33.71 6.40 -5.96
CA LEU A 118 -33.03 5.65 -4.90
C LEU A 118 -33.38 4.16 -4.95
N ALA A 119 -34.64 3.80 -5.22
CA ALA A 119 -35.05 2.41 -5.38
C ALA A 119 -34.32 1.72 -6.53
N ARG A 120 -34.11 2.40 -7.66
CA ARG A 120 -33.32 1.88 -8.78
C ARG A 120 -31.83 1.73 -8.43
N LEU A 121 -31.23 2.72 -7.78
CA LEU A 121 -29.83 2.61 -7.30
C LEU A 121 -29.66 1.45 -6.32
N ASN A 122 -30.68 1.24 -5.48
CA ASN A 122 -30.71 0.15 -4.52
C ASN A 122 -30.69 -1.25 -5.19
N LEU A 123 -31.09 -1.38 -6.46
CA LEU A 123 -30.98 -2.66 -7.19
C LEU A 123 -29.52 -3.02 -7.53
N LEU A 124 -28.62 -2.03 -7.64
CA LEU A 124 -27.21 -2.26 -7.96
C LEU A 124 -26.38 -2.69 -6.74
N LYS A 125 -26.92 -2.54 -5.51
CA LYS A 125 -26.20 -2.83 -4.26
C LYS A 125 -25.59 -4.23 -4.20
N PRO A 126 -26.32 -5.31 -4.55
CA PRO A 126 -25.78 -6.67 -4.46
C PRO A 126 -24.58 -6.89 -5.38
N ASP A 127 -24.61 -6.34 -6.60
CA ASP A 127 -23.51 -6.44 -7.55
C ASP A 127 -22.28 -5.67 -7.08
N ILE A 128 -22.47 -4.45 -6.54
CA ILE A 128 -21.34 -3.64 -6.09
C ILE A 128 -20.72 -4.22 -4.81
N ALA A 129 -21.52 -4.70 -3.85
CA ALA A 129 -21.02 -5.40 -2.68
C ALA A 129 -20.25 -6.68 -3.07
N ARG A 130 -20.76 -7.46 -4.04
CA ARG A 130 -20.07 -8.64 -4.56
C ARG A 130 -18.74 -8.26 -5.21
N ALA A 131 -18.71 -7.23 -6.05
CA ALA A 131 -17.48 -6.77 -6.70
C ALA A 131 -16.43 -6.32 -5.68
N ALA A 132 -16.82 -5.50 -4.69
CA ALA A 132 -15.93 -5.07 -3.62
C ALA A 132 -15.39 -6.28 -2.82
N TYR A 133 -16.26 -7.22 -2.44
CA TYR A 133 -15.84 -8.44 -1.74
C TYR A 133 -14.89 -9.31 -2.57
N MET A 134 -15.15 -9.47 -3.87
CA MET A 134 -14.28 -10.22 -4.78
C MET A 134 -12.90 -9.55 -4.93
N SER A 135 -12.84 -8.23 -5.10
CA SER A 135 -11.59 -7.48 -5.13
C SER A 135 -10.79 -7.63 -3.84
N SER A 136 -11.43 -7.47 -2.68
CA SER A 136 -10.75 -7.67 -1.38
C SER A 136 -10.23 -9.09 -1.23
N ARG A 137 -11.02 -10.12 -1.60
CA ARG A 137 -10.57 -11.52 -1.56
C ARG A 137 -9.38 -11.79 -2.49
N LEU A 138 -9.37 -11.22 -3.68
CA LEU A 138 -8.25 -11.35 -4.60
C LEU A 138 -6.99 -10.73 -4.00
N ALA A 139 -7.08 -9.52 -3.46
CA ALA A 139 -5.96 -8.83 -2.82
C ALA A 139 -5.38 -9.64 -1.64
N PHE A 140 -6.23 -10.24 -0.79
CA PHE A 140 -5.77 -11.15 0.27
C PHE A 140 -5.10 -12.41 -0.26
N SER A 141 -5.66 -13.00 -1.32
CA SER A 141 -5.09 -14.18 -1.95
C SER A 141 -3.71 -13.90 -2.55
N GLU A 142 -3.51 -12.71 -3.13
CA GLU A 142 -2.22 -12.26 -3.64
C GLU A 142 -1.23 -12.04 -2.50
N ALA A 143 -1.63 -11.31 -1.45
CA ALA A 143 -0.79 -11.08 -0.27
C ALA A 143 -0.31 -12.40 0.36
N ARG A 144 -1.22 -13.36 0.51
CA ARG A 144 -0.90 -14.69 1.01
C ARG A 144 0.06 -15.44 0.09
N SER A 145 -0.20 -15.46 -1.22
CA SER A 145 0.70 -16.07 -2.21
C SER A 145 2.12 -15.50 -2.15
N MET A 146 2.27 -14.19 -1.93
CA MET A 146 3.58 -13.55 -1.75
C MET A 146 4.31 -14.07 -0.52
N THR A 147 3.63 -14.13 0.64
CA THR A 147 4.22 -14.65 1.88
C THR A 147 4.55 -16.14 1.80
N GLU A 148 3.71 -16.94 1.14
CA GLU A 148 3.96 -18.37 0.89
C GLU A 148 5.18 -18.59 0.00
N THR A 149 5.35 -17.75 -1.05
CA THR A 149 6.54 -17.80 -1.91
C THR A 149 7.82 -17.51 -1.12
N LEU A 150 7.78 -16.58 -0.17
CA LEU A 150 8.92 -16.26 0.70
C LEU A 150 9.18 -17.34 1.76
N SER A 151 8.14 -18.02 2.23
CA SER A 151 8.27 -19.18 3.13
C SER A 151 9.01 -20.36 2.47
N LEU A 152 8.79 -20.59 1.15
CA LEU A 152 9.58 -21.60 0.40
C LEU A 152 11.10 -21.32 0.42
N LEU A 153 11.49 -20.08 0.73
CA LEU A 153 12.89 -19.62 0.82
C LEU A 153 13.36 -19.50 2.28
N GLY A 154 12.52 -19.86 3.25
CA GLY A 154 12.80 -19.76 4.68
C GLY A 154 12.93 -18.32 5.18
N LEU A 155 12.37 -17.35 4.46
CA LEU A 155 12.48 -15.94 4.82
C LEU A 155 11.27 -15.49 5.63
N PRO A 156 11.46 -14.96 6.86
CA PRO A 156 10.40 -14.29 7.60
C PRO A 156 9.86 -13.11 6.82
N ALA A 157 8.57 -13.13 6.50
CA ALA A 157 7.92 -12.08 5.75
C ALA A 157 6.46 -11.83 6.15
N ALA A 158 6.05 -10.57 6.03
CA ALA A 158 4.67 -10.13 6.13
C ALA A 158 4.35 -9.16 4.98
N VAL A 159 3.13 -9.23 4.46
CA VAL A 159 2.57 -8.16 3.63
C VAL A 159 1.89 -7.18 4.58
N ILE A 160 2.29 -5.91 4.50
CA ILE A 160 1.76 -4.87 5.40
C ILE A 160 0.83 -3.91 4.66
N GLY A 161 -0.20 -3.47 5.38
CA GLY A 161 -1.12 -2.43 4.96
C GLY A 161 -0.64 -1.02 5.34
N ASP A 162 -1.41 -0.02 4.92
CA ASP A 162 -1.13 1.41 5.10
C ASP A 162 -1.03 1.90 6.55
N GLY A 163 -1.67 1.20 7.48
CA GLY A 163 -1.58 1.43 8.92
C GLY A 163 -0.58 0.52 9.64
N GLY A 164 0.30 -0.19 8.92
CA GLY A 164 1.26 -1.13 9.52
C GLY A 164 0.64 -2.45 10.00
N GLN A 165 -0.60 -2.73 9.62
CA GLN A 165 -1.28 -4.01 9.85
C GLN A 165 -0.71 -5.12 8.97
N ALA A 166 -0.52 -6.31 9.53
CA ALA A 166 -0.14 -7.50 8.78
C ALA A 166 -1.38 -8.02 8.01
N VAL A 167 -1.39 -7.82 6.70
CA VAL A 167 -2.44 -8.33 5.79
C VAL A 167 -2.27 -9.83 5.58
N ALA A 168 -1.01 -10.28 5.49
CA ALA A 168 -0.62 -11.69 5.48
C ALA A 168 0.75 -11.82 6.16
N MET A 169 1.02 -12.96 6.79
CA MET A 169 2.28 -13.23 7.49
C MET A 169 2.59 -14.72 7.36
N ASN A 170 3.85 -15.07 7.12
CA ASN A 170 4.27 -16.47 7.05
C ASN A 170 4.72 -17.02 8.41
N PRO A 171 4.78 -18.37 8.58
CA PRO A 171 5.18 -18.98 9.84
C PRO A 171 6.58 -18.58 10.32
N GLU A 172 7.51 -18.28 9.40
CA GLU A 172 8.85 -17.83 9.73
C GLU A 172 8.85 -16.45 10.41
N MET A 173 7.96 -15.55 9.99
CA MET A 173 7.74 -14.26 10.65
C MET A 173 7.03 -14.43 11.99
N GLU A 174 6.03 -15.31 12.07
CA GLU A 174 5.36 -15.64 13.34
C GLU A 174 6.34 -16.19 14.38
N GLY A 175 7.31 -16.98 13.92
CA GLY A 175 8.39 -17.53 14.75
C GLY A 175 9.36 -16.49 15.34
N LEU A 176 9.30 -15.23 14.90
CA LEU A 176 10.08 -14.14 15.50
C LEU A 176 9.43 -13.56 16.76
N SER A 177 8.24 -14.02 17.15
CA SER A 177 7.63 -13.66 18.43
C SER A 177 8.53 -14.05 19.62
N PRO A 178 8.68 -13.19 20.65
CA PRO A 178 7.94 -11.95 20.91
C PRO A 178 8.52 -10.70 20.24
N ARG A 179 9.66 -10.81 19.55
CA ARG A 179 10.40 -9.66 18.98
C ARG A 179 9.64 -8.96 17.87
N ILE A 180 8.92 -9.73 17.06
CA ILE A 180 7.97 -9.23 16.06
C ILE A 180 6.69 -10.01 16.25
N ARG A 181 5.57 -9.31 16.46
CA ARG A 181 4.26 -9.94 16.67
C ARG A 181 3.15 -9.03 16.16
N THR A 182 1.94 -9.56 16.06
CA THR A 182 0.73 -8.76 15.85
C THR A 182 0.19 -8.22 17.18
N GLY A 183 -0.31 -6.98 17.14
CA GLY A 183 -0.97 -6.28 18.25
C GLY A 183 -2.43 -6.00 17.92
N ALA A 184 -3.01 -4.98 18.58
CA ALA A 184 -4.37 -4.55 18.29
C ALA A 184 -4.52 -4.09 16.83
N GLY A 185 -5.63 -4.48 16.19
CA GLY A 185 -5.89 -4.18 14.78
C GLY A 185 -4.89 -4.80 13.81
N ASP A 186 -4.32 -5.95 14.18
CA ASP A 186 -3.31 -6.70 13.41
C ASP A 186 -2.02 -5.91 13.09
N ARG A 187 -1.77 -4.78 13.78
CA ARG A 187 -0.54 -4.00 13.62
C ARG A 187 0.68 -4.80 14.02
N LEU A 188 1.74 -4.73 13.22
CA LEU A 188 3.03 -5.26 13.62
C LEU A 188 3.57 -4.44 14.79
N VAL A 189 4.00 -5.14 15.83
CA VAL A 189 4.63 -4.60 17.02
C VAL A 189 6.02 -5.19 17.12
N LEU A 190 7.01 -4.29 17.10
CA LEU A 190 8.41 -4.56 17.26
C LEU A 190 8.82 -4.39 18.73
N GLU A 191 9.57 -5.34 19.24
CA GLU A 191 10.18 -5.26 20.57
C GLU A 191 11.40 -4.33 20.56
N GLY A 192 11.53 -3.51 21.59
CA GLY A 192 12.67 -2.62 21.80
C GLY A 192 12.26 -1.15 21.84
N ALA A 193 13.00 -0.36 22.61
CA ALA A 193 12.77 1.07 22.71
C ALA A 193 13.01 1.73 21.34
N GLY A 194 12.00 2.45 20.83
CA GLY A 194 12.08 3.17 19.55
C GLY A 194 11.87 2.31 18.30
N ALA A 195 11.81 0.97 18.40
CA ALA A 195 11.66 0.10 17.22
C ALA A 195 10.33 0.34 16.47
N ASN A 196 9.22 0.48 17.20
CA ASN A 196 7.92 0.82 16.60
C ASN A 196 7.94 2.19 15.93
N ALA A 197 8.59 3.19 16.55
CA ALA A 197 8.70 4.53 15.99
C ALA A 197 9.48 4.53 14.66
N LEU A 198 10.57 3.75 14.58
CA LEU A 198 11.31 3.57 13.34
C LEU A 198 10.46 2.92 12.24
N LEU A 199 9.68 1.89 12.57
CA LEU A 199 8.77 1.25 11.62
C LEU A 199 7.69 2.22 11.13
N ASP A 200 7.08 2.97 12.04
CA ASP A 200 6.06 3.98 11.70
C ASP A 200 6.66 5.10 10.82
N GLU A 201 7.87 5.58 11.11
CA GLU A 201 8.57 6.56 10.29
C GLU A 201 8.86 6.03 8.87
N ALA A 202 9.30 4.78 8.75
CA ALA A 202 9.54 4.16 7.45
C ALA A 202 8.25 3.98 6.63
N ILE A 203 7.14 3.63 7.29
CA ILE A 203 5.82 3.53 6.66
C ILE A 203 5.37 4.91 6.15
N GLU A 204 5.50 5.96 6.94
CA GLU A 204 5.14 7.32 6.51
C GLU A 204 6.06 7.81 5.38
N HIS A 205 7.36 7.54 5.46
CA HIS A 205 8.29 7.85 4.38
C HIS A 205 7.95 7.08 3.09
N TYR A 206 7.55 5.81 3.21
CA TYR A 206 7.09 5.00 2.08
C TYR A 206 5.86 5.63 1.41
N LYS A 207 4.87 6.05 2.20
CA LYS A 207 3.63 6.67 1.72
C LYS A 207 3.86 8.03 1.04
N ALA A 208 4.85 8.80 1.50
CA ALA A 208 5.18 10.10 0.94
C ALA A 208 5.87 10.04 -0.43
N GLN A 209 6.43 8.88 -0.82
CA GLN A 209 7.16 8.74 -2.08
C GLN A 209 6.24 8.40 -3.26
N ALA A 210 6.36 9.15 -4.37
CA ALA A 210 5.65 8.84 -5.62
C ALA A 210 6.11 7.52 -6.26
N SER A 211 7.33 7.09 -5.99
CA SER A 211 7.90 5.80 -6.42
C SER A 211 8.74 5.23 -5.30
N PRO A 212 8.10 4.46 -4.39
CA PRO A 212 8.79 3.95 -3.21
C PRO A 212 9.99 3.07 -3.57
N THR A 213 11.09 3.26 -2.85
CA THR A 213 12.28 2.42 -2.88
C THR A 213 12.33 1.50 -1.67
N VAL A 214 13.23 0.52 -1.71
CA VAL A 214 13.45 -0.38 -0.56
C VAL A 214 14.03 0.42 0.61
N GLN A 215 13.42 0.28 1.78
CA GLN A 215 13.92 0.83 3.03
C GLN A 215 14.41 -0.30 3.93
N SER A 216 15.48 -0.06 4.69
CA SER A 216 16.02 -1.05 5.63
C SER A 216 16.14 -0.45 7.01
N LEU A 217 15.57 -1.12 8.01
CA LEU A 217 15.53 -0.69 9.39
C LEU A 217 16.34 -1.66 10.25
N PRO A 218 17.32 -1.18 11.03
CA PRO A 218 18.02 -2.03 11.97
C PRO A 218 17.13 -2.29 13.21
N MET A 219 17.17 -3.52 13.70
CA MET A 219 16.63 -3.88 15.01
C MET A 219 17.73 -4.55 15.83
N ALA A 220 18.00 -3.97 17.00
CA ALA A 220 19.04 -4.46 17.90
C ALA A 220 18.75 -5.90 18.36
N GLY A 221 19.83 -6.65 18.58
CA GLY A 221 19.76 -7.92 19.30
C GLY A 221 19.39 -7.67 20.76
N ARG A 222 18.67 -8.61 21.37
CA ARG A 222 18.26 -8.55 22.78
C ARG A 222 18.24 -9.95 23.37
N ASP A 223 18.64 -10.08 24.64
CA ASP A 223 18.57 -11.34 25.41
C ASP A 223 19.23 -12.54 24.69
N GLY A 224 20.38 -12.29 24.04
CA GLY A 224 21.13 -13.30 23.27
C GLY A 224 20.61 -13.56 21.85
N ALA A 225 19.51 -12.94 21.44
CA ALA A 225 19.00 -13.02 20.08
C ALA A 225 19.82 -12.13 19.11
N PRO A 226 20.07 -12.60 17.87
CA PRO A 226 20.87 -11.84 16.91
C PRO A 226 20.19 -10.54 16.47
N PRO A 227 20.96 -9.51 16.06
CA PRO A 227 20.38 -8.32 15.45
C PRO A 227 19.63 -8.69 14.17
N LEU A 228 18.55 -7.97 13.88
CA LEU A 228 17.74 -8.16 12.68
C LEU A 228 17.82 -6.92 11.79
N ILE A 229 17.62 -7.12 10.49
CA ILE A 229 17.37 -6.06 9.53
C ILE A 229 16.00 -6.31 8.92
N LEU A 230 15.13 -5.30 9.02
CA LEU A 230 13.79 -5.32 8.46
C LEU A 230 13.84 -4.57 7.13
N HIS A 231 13.53 -5.26 6.04
CA HIS A 231 13.50 -4.68 4.70
C HIS A 231 12.06 -4.44 4.28
N LEU A 232 11.72 -3.18 4.06
CA LEU A 232 10.44 -2.76 3.52
C LEU A 232 10.55 -2.65 2.00
N LEU A 233 9.97 -3.62 1.29
CA LEU A 233 10.04 -3.74 -0.16
C LEU A 233 8.75 -3.23 -0.81
N PRO A 234 8.85 -2.43 -1.89
CA PRO A 234 7.68 -1.96 -2.61
C PRO A 234 7.04 -3.08 -3.43
N VAL A 235 5.71 -3.22 -3.36
CA VAL A 235 4.96 -4.12 -4.24
C VAL A 235 4.67 -3.38 -5.55
N ARG A 236 5.42 -3.72 -6.62
CA ARG A 236 5.31 -3.04 -7.91
C ARG A 236 4.39 -3.78 -8.87
N ARG A 237 3.10 -3.42 -8.87
CA ARG A 237 2.24 -3.09 -10.04
C ARG A 237 0.81 -3.65 -10.03
N ALA A 238 -0.02 -2.87 -10.71
CA ALA A 238 -1.26 -3.22 -11.42
C ALA A 238 -2.56 -3.42 -10.63
N ALA A 239 -2.67 -2.91 -9.41
CA ALA A 239 -3.88 -2.17 -9.03
C ALA A 239 -3.57 -1.32 -7.80
N ARG A 240 -3.51 0.01 -7.96
CA ARG A 240 -4.06 0.90 -6.92
C ARG A 240 -5.58 0.68 -6.93
N ASP A 241 -6.02 -0.54 -6.67
CA ASP A 241 -7.43 -0.82 -6.52
C ASP A 241 -7.83 -0.07 -5.25
N ILE A 242 -8.93 0.66 -5.32
CA ILE A 242 -9.53 1.29 -4.14
C ILE A 242 -9.76 0.25 -3.03
N PHE A 243 -9.84 -1.04 -3.39
CA PHE A 243 -9.98 -2.17 -2.48
C PHE A 243 -8.67 -2.92 -2.14
N SER A 244 -7.56 -2.72 -2.87
CA SER A 244 -6.30 -3.45 -2.66
C SER A 244 -5.40 -2.70 -1.66
N ARG A 245 -5.14 -3.34 -0.52
CA ARG A 245 -4.50 -2.70 0.64
C ARG A 245 -3.07 -3.13 0.90
N SER A 246 -2.48 -3.97 0.05
CA SER A 246 -1.07 -4.32 0.15
C SER A 246 -0.22 -3.11 -0.19
N MET A 247 0.42 -2.52 0.82
CA MET A 247 1.30 -1.37 0.64
C MET A 247 2.72 -1.84 0.29
N ALA A 248 3.25 -2.77 1.09
CA ALA A 248 4.64 -3.21 1.03
C ALA A 248 4.79 -4.64 1.55
N VAL A 249 5.91 -5.28 1.23
CA VAL A 249 6.37 -6.52 1.88
C VAL A 249 7.42 -6.15 2.91
N LEU A 250 7.26 -6.59 4.14
CA LEU A 250 8.29 -6.55 5.17
C LEU A 250 8.98 -7.92 5.21
N ALA A 251 10.26 -7.98 4.84
CA ALA A 251 11.08 -9.18 4.98
C ALA A 251 12.15 -8.97 6.06
N VAL A 252 12.51 -10.02 6.81
CA VAL A 252 13.47 -9.92 7.91
C VAL A 252 14.68 -10.80 7.67
N THR A 253 15.87 -10.25 7.89
CA THR A 253 17.14 -10.98 7.83
C THR A 253 17.88 -10.86 9.15
N GLN A 254 18.67 -11.89 9.51
CA GLN A 254 19.52 -11.88 10.70
C GLN A 254 20.93 -11.38 10.34
N VAL A 255 21.47 -10.47 11.14
CA VAL A 255 22.85 -10.00 10.99
C VAL A 255 23.81 -11.13 11.34
N GLY A 256 24.64 -11.54 10.36
CA GLY A 256 25.76 -12.46 10.57
C GLY A 256 25.45 -13.97 10.41
N LEU A 257 24.20 -14.37 10.16
CA LEU A 257 23.83 -15.79 9.94
C LEU A 257 23.55 -16.14 8.47
N VAL A 258 23.28 -15.14 7.63
CA VAL A 258 22.92 -15.37 6.22
C VAL A 258 23.81 -14.49 5.36
N GLY A 259 24.45 -15.10 4.35
CA GLY A 259 25.07 -14.36 3.25
C GLY A 259 24.05 -13.49 2.51
N PRO A 260 24.42 -12.85 1.39
CA PRO A 260 23.50 -11.99 0.63
C PRO A 260 22.18 -12.73 0.36
N PRO A 261 21.00 -12.06 0.43
CA PRO A 261 19.70 -12.69 0.24
C PRO A 261 19.75 -13.60 -1.00
N ASP A 262 19.18 -14.81 -0.93
CA ASP A 262 19.26 -15.72 -2.09
C ASP A 262 18.77 -14.96 -3.32
N MET A 263 19.64 -14.83 -4.32
CA MET A 263 19.37 -14.08 -5.54
C MET A 263 18.02 -14.48 -6.17
N ARG A 264 17.54 -15.70 -5.95
CA ARG A 264 16.21 -16.16 -6.37
C ARG A 264 15.06 -15.39 -5.69
N VAL A 265 15.22 -15.04 -4.41
CA VAL A 265 14.30 -14.20 -3.62
C VAL A 265 14.21 -12.81 -4.24
N LEU A 266 15.37 -12.16 -4.42
CA LEU A 266 15.44 -10.81 -4.97
C LEU A 266 14.90 -10.78 -6.40
N CYS A 267 15.16 -11.82 -7.20
CA CYS A 267 14.63 -11.94 -8.55
C CYS A 267 13.11 -12.12 -8.57
N GLY A 268 12.54 -12.93 -7.67
CA GLY A 268 11.09 -13.08 -7.54
C GLY A 268 10.41 -11.79 -7.06
N LEU A 269 11.01 -11.09 -6.08
CA LEU A 269 10.46 -9.86 -5.51
C LEU A 269 10.46 -8.67 -6.49
N PHE A 270 11.38 -8.64 -7.47
CA PHE A 270 11.48 -7.57 -8.47
C PHE A 270 11.01 -7.98 -9.87
N ASP A 271 10.32 -9.12 -10.01
CA ASP A 271 9.90 -9.69 -11.30
C ASP A 271 11.06 -9.74 -12.33
N LEU A 272 12.26 -10.10 -11.88
CA LEU A 272 13.41 -10.23 -12.77
C LEU A 272 13.25 -11.48 -13.63
N THR A 273 13.45 -11.32 -14.93
CA THR A 273 13.52 -12.45 -15.84
C THR A 273 14.74 -13.32 -15.54
N PRO A 274 14.78 -14.59 -15.97
CA PRO A 274 15.95 -15.44 -15.77
C PRO A 274 17.26 -14.86 -16.33
N ALA A 275 17.18 -14.05 -17.40
CA ALA A 275 18.35 -13.36 -17.96
C ALA A 275 18.82 -12.20 -17.07
N GLU A 276 17.90 -11.39 -16.55
CA GLU A 276 18.19 -10.30 -15.62
C GLU A 276 18.74 -10.82 -14.30
N ALA A 277 18.20 -11.94 -13.79
CA ALA A 277 18.67 -12.62 -12.60
C ALA A 277 20.15 -13.03 -12.66
N ARG A 278 20.61 -13.51 -13.82
CA ARG A 278 22.01 -13.87 -14.04
C ARG A 278 22.94 -12.66 -13.99
N VAL A 279 22.52 -11.54 -14.57
CA VAL A 279 23.28 -10.28 -14.52
C VAL A 279 23.28 -9.70 -13.09
N ALA A 280 22.13 -9.66 -12.41
CA ALA A 280 22.00 -9.20 -11.03
C ALA A 280 22.93 -9.98 -10.08
N ARG A 281 23.06 -11.31 -10.28
CA ARG A 281 23.98 -12.15 -9.50
C ARG A 281 25.42 -11.70 -9.59
N GLY A 282 25.91 -11.43 -10.81
CA GLY A 282 27.28 -10.98 -11.02
C GLY A 282 27.53 -9.61 -10.36
N ILE A 283 26.55 -8.71 -10.45
CA ILE A 283 26.63 -7.39 -9.79
C ILE A 283 26.68 -7.54 -8.27
N ALA A 284 25.87 -8.41 -7.67
CA ALA A 284 25.89 -8.66 -6.22
C ALA A 284 27.22 -9.23 -5.72
N MET A 285 27.94 -9.96 -6.59
CA MET A 285 29.31 -10.44 -6.36
C MET A 285 30.39 -9.39 -6.65
N ALA A 286 30.01 -8.12 -6.83
CA ALA A 286 30.88 -7.00 -7.18
C ALA A 286 31.70 -7.20 -8.47
N GLN A 287 31.21 -8.03 -9.41
CA GLN A 287 31.84 -8.18 -10.72
C GLN A 287 31.57 -6.95 -11.60
N THR A 288 32.53 -6.61 -12.47
CA THR A 288 32.31 -5.54 -13.45
C THR A 288 31.40 -6.02 -14.59
N PRO A 289 30.70 -5.12 -15.29
CA PRO A 289 29.88 -5.48 -16.45
C PRO A 289 30.64 -6.27 -17.53
N GLU A 290 31.93 -6.01 -17.70
CA GLU A 290 32.82 -6.71 -18.64
C GLU A 290 33.05 -8.18 -18.20
N MET A 291 33.28 -8.41 -16.91
CA MET A 291 33.42 -9.76 -16.35
C MET A 291 32.13 -10.57 -16.48
N ILE A 292 30.98 -9.91 -16.27
CA ILE A 292 29.66 -10.54 -16.41
C ILE A 292 29.38 -10.89 -17.87
N ALA A 293 29.71 -9.99 -18.80
CA ALA A 293 29.56 -10.22 -20.23
C ALA A 293 30.38 -11.46 -20.68
N ALA A 294 31.64 -11.53 -20.24
CA ALA A 294 32.51 -12.67 -20.51
C ALA A 294 31.97 -13.98 -19.89
N ALA A 295 31.52 -13.95 -18.64
CA ALA A 295 31.00 -15.12 -17.93
C ALA A 295 29.69 -15.65 -18.53
N LEU A 296 28.84 -14.78 -19.08
CA LEU A 296 27.55 -15.15 -19.64
C LEU A 296 27.58 -15.36 -21.17
N GLY A 297 28.73 -15.13 -21.82
CA GLY A 297 28.87 -15.28 -23.28
C GLY A 297 28.02 -14.28 -24.08
N VAL A 298 27.77 -13.08 -23.53
CA VAL A 298 26.96 -12.03 -24.16
C VAL A 298 27.76 -10.74 -24.34
N SER A 299 27.26 -9.82 -25.17
CA SER A 299 27.93 -8.53 -25.37
C SER A 299 27.83 -7.62 -24.14
N LEU A 300 28.82 -6.73 -23.97
CA LEU A 300 28.79 -5.69 -22.92
C LEU A 300 27.53 -4.82 -23.02
N GLU A 301 27.07 -4.54 -24.23
CA GLU A 301 25.86 -3.74 -24.48
C GLU A 301 24.59 -4.47 -24.00
N THR A 302 24.55 -5.80 -24.16
CA THR A 302 23.48 -6.65 -23.63
C THR A 302 23.46 -6.60 -22.09
N VAL A 303 24.62 -6.68 -21.44
CA VAL A 303 24.72 -6.54 -19.97
C VAL A 303 24.26 -5.15 -19.51
N ARG A 304 24.69 -4.08 -20.18
CA ARG A 304 24.26 -2.70 -19.86
C ARG A 304 22.76 -2.49 -20.01
N SER A 305 22.16 -3.05 -21.06
CA SER A 305 20.71 -3.03 -21.29
C SER A 305 19.96 -3.78 -20.18
N HIS A 306 20.43 -4.97 -19.80
CA HIS A 306 19.86 -5.69 -18.65
C HIS A 306 20.04 -4.94 -17.34
N LEU A 307 21.21 -4.34 -17.10
CA LEU A 307 21.47 -3.56 -15.89
C LEU A 307 20.52 -2.37 -15.77
N LYS A 308 20.25 -1.65 -16.86
CA LYS A 308 19.27 -0.56 -16.90
C LYS A 308 17.86 -1.04 -16.56
N LYS A 309 17.45 -2.22 -17.06
CA LYS A 309 16.15 -2.83 -16.74
C LYS A 309 16.08 -3.30 -15.30
N ILE A 310 17.15 -3.91 -14.78
CA ILE A 310 17.23 -4.34 -13.37
C ILE A 310 17.10 -3.12 -12.47
N MET A 311 17.92 -2.10 -12.68
CA MET A 311 17.88 -0.84 -11.92
C MET A 311 16.50 -0.18 -11.97
N LEU A 312 15.83 -0.22 -13.13
CA LEU A 312 14.44 0.23 -13.25
C LEU A 312 13.49 -0.63 -12.41
N LYS A 313 13.61 -1.97 -12.44
CA LYS A 313 12.76 -2.92 -11.71
C LYS A 313 12.98 -2.88 -10.19
N THR A 314 14.22 -2.69 -9.75
CA THR A 314 14.63 -2.57 -8.34
C THR A 314 14.49 -1.17 -7.78
N GLY A 315 14.33 -0.15 -8.63
CA GLY A 315 14.19 1.25 -8.21
C GLY A 315 15.50 1.91 -7.79
N THR A 316 16.64 1.34 -8.17
CA THR A 316 17.97 1.88 -7.85
C THR A 316 18.44 2.80 -8.98
N THR A 317 19.08 3.92 -8.64
CA THR A 317 19.60 4.89 -9.61
C THR A 317 21.09 4.74 -9.87
N ARG A 318 21.82 4.10 -8.94
CA ARG A 318 23.26 3.82 -9.06
C ARG A 318 23.54 2.34 -8.91
N GLN A 319 24.56 1.83 -9.62
CA GLN A 319 24.99 0.43 -9.50
C GLN A 319 25.39 0.09 -8.06
N ALA A 320 25.99 1.03 -7.32
CA ALA A 320 26.32 0.82 -5.90
C ALA A 320 25.08 0.60 -5.02
N GLU A 321 23.97 1.30 -5.28
CA GLU A 321 22.69 1.07 -4.60
C GLU A 321 22.13 -0.32 -4.91
N LEU A 322 22.28 -0.77 -6.17
CA LEU A 322 21.90 -2.12 -6.58
C LEU A 322 22.76 -3.19 -5.90
N VAL A 323 24.07 -2.97 -5.76
CA VAL A 323 24.95 -3.87 -5.00
C VAL A 323 24.51 -3.96 -3.55
N LEU A 324 24.27 -2.82 -2.89
CA LEU A 324 23.82 -2.79 -1.49
C LEU A 324 22.50 -3.53 -1.29
N LEU A 325 21.55 -3.29 -2.19
CA LEU A 325 20.25 -3.95 -2.19
C LEU A 325 20.37 -5.46 -2.37
N LEU A 326 21.19 -5.90 -3.34
CA LEU A 326 21.32 -7.31 -3.66
C LEU A 326 22.22 -8.08 -2.68
N SER A 327 23.09 -7.38 -1.96
CA SER A 327 24.06 -7.99 -1.05
C SER A 327 23.59 -8.06 0.40
N GLY A 328 22.42 -7.52 0.75
CA GLY A 328 21.93 -7.52 2.14
C GLY A 328 22.85 -6.81 3.14
N LEU A 329 23.73 -5.92 2.64
CA LEU A 329 24.82 -5.17 3.27
C LEU A 329 26.17 -5.89 3.48
N ASN A 330 27.19 -5.38 2.80
CA ASN A 330 28.56 -5.21 3.31
C ASN A 330 29.10 -3.86 2.79
N ALA A 331 29.20 -2.86 3.67
CA ALA A 331 30.20 -1.80 3.48
C ALA A 331 31.53 -2.37 4.00
N PRO A 332 32.65 -2.24 3.28
CA PRO A 332 33.92 -2.79 3.74
C PRO A 332 34.32 -2.13 5.06
N SER A 333 34.49 -2.95 6.10
CA SER A 333 35.24 -2.57 7.28
C SER A 333 36.68 -2.34 6.86
N PHE A 334 37.09 -1.08 6.72
CA PHE A 334 38.50 -0.75 6.76
C PHE A 334 38.98 -1.03 8.18
N GLY A 335 39.59 -2.19 8.36
CA GLY A 335 40.31 -2.51 9.59
C GLY A 335 41.39 -1.47 9.79
N VAL A 336 41.22 -0.63 10.82
CA VAL A 336 42.33 0.09 11.43
C VAL A 336 43.16 -0.97 12.13
N GLY A 337 44.21 -1.42 11.46
CA GLY A 337 45.29 -2.17 12.09
C GLY A 337 46.01 -1.24 13.06
N GLY A 338 45.63 -1.34 14.34
CA GLY A 338 46.42 -0.85 15.46
C GLY A 338 47.32 -1.96 15.98
N ASP A 339 48.61 -1.72 15.86
CA ASP A 339 49.76 -2.24 16.61
C ASP A 339 49.92 -3.72 16.91
N VAL A 340 51.04 -4.27 16.41
CA VAL A 340 51.89 -5.17 17.18
C VAL A 340 53.36 -4.75 16.98
N SER A 341 53.93 -4.18 18.05
CA SER A 341 55.34 -4.19 18.51
C SER A 341 56.44 -3.60 17.62
#